data_AF-R1GLD9-F1
#
_entry.id   AF-R1GLD9-F1
#
_cell.length_a   1.000
_cell.length_b   1.000
_cell.length_c   1.000
_cell.angle_alpha   90.00
_cell.angle_beta   90.00
_cell.angle_gamma   90.00
#
_symmetry.space_group_name_H-M   'P 1'
#
loop_
_entity.id
_entity.type
_entity.pdbx_description
1 polymer ?
#
loop_
_entity_poly.entity_id
_entity_poly.type
_entity_poly.pdbx_seq_one_letter_code
_entity_poly.pdbx_strand_id
1 'polypeptide(L)'
;MYTSTTFAAVALSLLGSASGHMIMNKPTPYSASKVQSSPLDGTTYAFPCQGGTDASYYKGTEATTIAAGDNTTLSFTGSAVHGGGSCQVSVTYENPPPADQSKWKVIHSMIGGCPASAEGNIATSGTDADGRPNGEQCSGESGDNCVKQYSIQIPKELKSGSATFAWTWFNKIGNREMYMNCAPIEITDGADSDDYYNSLPDMFVANIPGKCTTGNGVVEFPNPGTSVETGDSVDSAAIGTCDSGLNGASGAGSSSGDSSSGGSSAAASPAASTPAAGASTPAVSTPAAGGVFAPGAASGSSYTATSMATVVVTQSDSGAVSTPAAAATPATPAGSSGAASTPASGCEACSENGKVVCIGTSSFGLCNNGCAVAQALAAGTTCSNGTISKRDISKVMKGSHAKAHARAIARAAGSVHRSS
;
A
#
# COMPACT_ATOMS: atom_id res chain seq x y z
N MET A 1 -50.66 37.78 4.09
CA MET A 1 -50.25 36.36 4.01
C MET A 1 -49.07 36.24 3.06
N TYR A 2 -47.82 36.28 3.53
CA TYR A 2 -46.66 35.78 2.78
C TYR A 2 -45.58 35.39 3.79
N THR A 3 -45.61 34.14 4.22
CA THR A 3 -44.56 33.50 5.02
C THR A 3 -43.41 33.11 4.10
N SER A 4 -42.24 33.73 4.28
CA SER A 4 -41.03 33.39 3.54
C SER A 4 -40.24 32.35 4.32
N THR A 5 -40.35 31.09 3.91
CA THR A 5 -39.61 29.95 4.45
C THR A 5 -38.21 29.92 3.84
N THR A 6 -37.21 30.33 4.60
CA THR A 6 -35.79 30.13 4.26
C THR A 6 -35.40 28.68 4.53
N PHE A 7 -35.28 27.89 3.46
CA PHE A 7 -34.63 26.58 3.51
C PHE A 7 -33.13 26.75 3.79
N ALA A 8 -32.70 26.38 4.99
CA ALA A 8 -31.30 26.21 5.31
C ALA A 8 -30.82 24.87 4.73
N ALA A 9 -30.12 24.91 3.60
CA ALA A 9 -29.42 23.75 3.07
C ALA A 9 -28.20 23.46 3.96
N VAL A 10 -28.37 22.53 4.90
CA VAL A 10 -27.27 21.94 5.67
C VAL A 10 -26.48 21.06 4.71
N ALA A 11 -25.39 21.57 4.17
CA ALA A 11 -24.40 20.77 3.45
C ALA A 11 -23.65 19.91 4.48
N LEU A 12 -24.22 18.73 4.76
CA LEU A 12 -23.57 17.68 5.52
C LEU A 12 -22.42 17.16 4.65
N SER A 13 -21.21 17.71 4.81
CA SER A 13 -20.00 17.11 4.25
C SER A 13 -19.79 15.78 4.96
N LEU A 14 -20.30 14.69 4.39
CA LEU A 14 -19.89 13.35 4.76
C LEU A 14 -18.37 13.29 4.59
N LEU A 15 -17.63 13.29 5.69
CA LEU A 15 -16.28 12.73 5.71
C LEU A 15 -16.46 11.23 5.50
N GLY A 16 -16.63 10.82 4.25
CA GLY A 16 -16.47 9.44 3.87
C GLY A 16 -15.03 9.06 4.14
N SER A 17 -14.80 8.17 5.09
CA SER A 17 -13.56 7.43 5.23
C SER A 17 -13.41 6.58 3.97
N ALA A 18 -12.97 7.19 2.87
CA ALA A 18 -12.71 6.47 1.64
C ALA A 18 -11.54 5.51 1.94
N SER A 19 -11.84 4.22 2.10
CA SER A 19 -10.84 3.17 2.25
C SER A 19 -10.14 2.96 0.92
N GLY A 20 -9.26 3.91 0.56
CA GLY A 20 -8.50 3.91 -0.68
C GLY A 20 -7.28 3.01 -0.64
N HIS A 21 -7.08 2.21 0.40
CA HIS A 21 -5.93 1.31 0.51
C HIS A 21 -5.88 0.27 -0.61
N MET A 22 -4.75 -0.42 -0.70
CA MET A 22 -4.38 -1.18 -1.89
C MET A 22 -4.88 -2.63 -1.82
N ILE A 23 -5.37 -3.15 -2.94
CA ILE A 23 -5.79 -4.53 -3.14
C ILE A 23 -5.12 -5.07 -4.39
N MET A 24 -4.69 -6.33 -4.37
CA MET A 24 -4.22 -7.06 -5.54
C MET A 24 -5.39 -7.44 -6.46
N ASN A 25 -5.27 -7.14 -7.75
CA ASN A 25 -6.25 -7.48 -8.78
C ASN A 25 -5.78 -8.66 -9.65
N LYS A 26 -4.49 -8.70 -9.95
CA LYS A 26 -3.85 -9.78 -10.70
C LYS A 26 -2.62 -10.26 -9.93
N PRO A 27 -2.40 -11.59 -9.81
CA PRO A 27 -3.34 -12.67 -10.15
C PRO A 27 -4.66 -12.52 -9.37
N THR A 28 -5.77 -13.08 -9.89
CA THR A 28 -7.09 -12.88 -9.28
C THR A 28 -7.11 -13.47 -7.86
N PRO A 29 -7.38 -12.68 -6.80
CA PRO A 29 -7.33 -13.19 -5.44
C PRO A 29 -8.36 -14.28 -5.11
N TYR A 30 -8.04 -15.09 -4.11
CA TYR A 30 -9.04 -15.90 -3.42
C TYR A 30 -10.18 -15.01 -2.92
N SER A 31 -11.42 -15.46 -3.10
CA SER A 31 -12.61 -14.73 -2.64
C SER A 31 -12.58 -13.24 -3.02
N ALA A 32 -12.27 -12.90 -4.27
CA ALA A 32 -12.02 -11.53 -4.72
C ALA A 32 -13.08 -10.49 -4.29
N SER A 33 -14.35 -10.86 -4.21
CA SER A 33 -15.44 -9.99 -3.71
C SER A 33 -15.40 -9.73 -2.20
N LYS A 34 -14.71 -10.58 -1.43
CA LYS A 34 -14.51 -10.45 0.02
C LYS A 34 -13.21 -9.78 0.39
N VAL A 35 -12.22 -9.71 -0.50
CA VAL A 35 -10.94 -9.05 -0.24
C VAL A 35 -11.19 -7.60 0.14
N GLN A 36 -10.58 -7.18 1.24
CA GLN A 36 -10.67 -5.81 1.76
C GLN A 36 -9.36 -5.08 1.53
N SER A 37 -9.44 -3.76 1.38
CA SER A 37 -8.25 -2.92 1.23
C SER A 37 -7.51 -2.70 2.55
N SER A 38 -8.09 -3.11 3.68
CA SER A 38 -7.48 -2.97 5.00
C SER A 38 -6.19 -3.80 5.14
N PRO A 39 -5.21 -3.32 5.95
CA PRO A 39 -4.07 -4.12 6.33
C PRO A 39 -4.50 -5.30 7.21
N LEU A 40 -3.59 -6.26 7.41
CA LEU A 40 -3.77 -7.32 8.38
C LEU A 40 -3.82 -6.74 9.80
N ASP A 41 -4.80 -7.19 10.59
CA ASP A 41 -4.98 -6.78 11.99
C ASP A 41 -4.84 -7.96 12.97
N GLY A 42 -4.67 -9.18 12.45
CA GLY A 42 -4.58 -10.41 13.23
C GLY A 42 -5.91 -10.89 13.82
N THR A 43 -7.03 -10.24 13.50
CA THR A 43 -8.37 -10.59 13.94
C THR A 43 -9.34 -10.67 12.75
N THR A 44 -9.91 -9.55 12.31
CA THR A 44 -10.82 -9.46 11.16
C THR A 44 -10.12 -9.83 9.86
N TYR A 45 -8.89 -9.35 9.71
CA TYR A 45 -8.01 -9.60 8.58
C TYR A 45 -6.80 -10.38 9.10
N ALA A 46 -7.02 -11.68 9.27
CA ALA A 46 -6.05 -12.57 9.88
C ALA A 46 -4.94 -12.95 8.90
N PHE A 47 -3.72 -13.10 9.42
CA PHE A 47 -2.65 -13.75 8.67
C PHE A 47 -2.91 -15.27 8.59
N PRO A 48 -2.70 -15.92 7.43
CA PRO A 48 -2.32 -15.33 6.13
C PRO A 48 -3.53 -14.87 5.30
N CYS A 49 -3.28 -14.04 4.29
CA CYS A 49 -4.22 -13.75 3.20
C CYS A 49 -5.57 -13.10 3.60
N GLN A 50 -5.67 -12.48 4.78
CA GLN A 50 -6.92 -11.99 5.41
C GLN A 50 -7.91 -13.09 5.84
N GLY A 51 -7.88 -14.27 5.20
CA GLY A 51 -8.71 -15.44 5.53
C GLY A 51 -8.19 -16.29 6.69
N GLY A 52 -6.96 -16.06 7.15
CA GLY A 52 -6.35 -16.83 8.23
C GLY A 52 -6.27 -18.32 7.89
N THR A 53 -6.79 -19.18 8.76
CA THR A 53 -6.82 -20.63 8.53
C THR A 53 -8.19 -21.13 8.07
N ASP A 54 -9.11 -20.25 7.67
CA ASP A 54 -10.43 -20.63 7.20
C ASP A 54 -10.35 -21.20 5.78
N ALA A 55 -10.36 -22.53 5.67
CA ALA A 55 -10.34 -23.26 4.40
C ALA A 55 -11.47 -22.87 3.44
N SER A 56 -12.58 -22.29 3.92
CA SER A 56 -13.68 -21.84 3.07
C SER A 56 -13.37 -20.56 2.30
N TYR A 57 -12.44 -19.72 2.81
CA TYR A 57 -11.97 -18.51 2.15
C TYR A 57 -11.20 -18.81 0.86
N TYR A 58 -10.54 -19.98 0.80
CA TYR A 58 -9.65 -20.38 -0.28
C TYR A 58 -10.32 -21.22 -1.37
N LYS A 59 -11.66 -21.17 -1.49
CA LYS A 59 -12.44 -21.95 -2.46
C LYS A 59 -13.15 -21.06 -3.48
N GLY A 60 -13.40 -21.62 -4.67
CA GLY A 60 -14.29 -21.04 -5.68
C GLY A 60 -13.67 -19.96 -6.57
N THR A 61 -12.39 -19.64 -6.39
CA THR A 61 -11.63 -18.82 -7.35
C THR A 61 -10.89 -19.73 -8.31
N GLU A 62 -11.07 -19.52 -9.61
CA GLU A 62 -10.30 -20.21 -10.65
C GLU A 62 -8.82 -19.82 -10.58
N ALA A 63 -7.94 -20.82 -10.64
CA ALA A 63 -6.50 -20.61 -10.58
C ALA A 63 -5.99 -19.88 -11.83
N THR A 64 -5.05 -18.94 -11.65
CA THR A 64 -4.33 -18.35 -12.78
C THR A 64 -3.25 -19.34 -13.23
N THR A 65 -3.39 -19.94 -14.42
CA THR A 65 -2.39 -20.86 -14.98
C THR A 65 -1.20 -20.09 -15.56
N ILE A 66 0.01 -20.44 -15.14
CA ILE A 66 1.25 -19.79 -15.54
C ILE A 66 2.33 -20.86 -15.73
N ALA A 67 3.03 -20.87 -16.86
CA ALA A 67 4.16 -21.77 -17.03
C ALA A 67 5.36 -21.29 -16.20
N ALA A 68 6.09 -22.21 -15.58
CA ALA A 68 7.35 -21.90 -14.94
C ALA A 68 8.33 -21.32 -15.99
N GLY A 69 8.98 -20.21 -15.64
CA GLY A 69 9.81 -19.38 -16.52
C GLY A 69 9.06 -18.20 -17.15
N ASP A 70 7.72 -18.24 -17.19
CA ASP A 70 6.91 -17.15 -17.75
C ASP A 70 6.58 -16.07 -16.72
N ASN A 71 6.13 -14.94 -17.23
CA ASN A 71 5.71 -13.79 -16.42
C ASN A 71 4.20 -13.79 -16.18
N THR A 72 3.81 -13.41 -14.97
CA THR A 72 2.45 -13.04 -14.61
C THR A 72 2.37 -11.56 -14.26
N THR A 73 1.23 -10.93 -14.53
CA THR A 73 1.00 -9.54 -14.15
C THR A 73 0.58 -9.47 -12.69
N LEU A 74 1.29 -8.64 -11.93
CA LEU A 74 0.87 -8.17 -10.61
C LEU A 74 0.31 -6.75 -10.73
N SER A 75 -0.99 -6.57 -10.46
CA SER A 75 -1.65 -5.26 -10.55
C SER A 75 -2.58 -5.02 -9.37
N PHE A 76 -2.96 -3.76 -9.15
CA PHE A 76 -3.69 -3.35 -7.95
C PHE A 76 -4.84 -2.39 -8.24
N THR A 77 -5.81 -2.37 -7.34
CA THR A 77 -6.77 -1.28 -7.14
C THR A 77 -6.39 -0.53 -5.87
N GLY A 78 -6.43 0.80 -5.91
CA GLY A 78 -6.32 1.65 -4.73
C GLY A 78 -5.75 3.03 -5.05
N SER A 79 -5.83 3.95 -4.09
CA SER A 79 -5.27 5.32 -4.17
C SER A 79 -4.47 5.74 -2.93
N ALA A 80 -4.62 5.04 -1.81
CA ALA A 80 -3.82 5.23 -0.60
C ALA A 80 -2.55 4.37 -0.67
N VAL A 81 -1.61 4.82 -1.51
CA VAL A 81 -0.33 4.13 -1.76
C VAL A 81 0.72 4.43 -0.70
N HIS A 82 0.47 5.30 0.28
CA HIS A 82 1.37 5.60 1.40
C HIS A 82 2.80 5.98 1.01
N GLY A 83 2.94 6.67 -0.13
CA GLY A 83 4.25 7.02 -0.70
C GLY A 83 5.06 5.83 -1.21
N GLY A 84 4.40 4.69 -1.42
CA GLY A 84 4.99 3.41 -1.78
C GLY A 84 5.41 2.59 -0.56
N GLY A 85 6.61 2.02 -0.65
CA GLY A 85 7.12 1.06 0.32
C GLY A 85 7.77 -0.11 -0.39
N SER A 86 7.85 -1.23 0.33
CA SER A 86 8.48 -2.45 -0.16
C SER A 86 7.47 -3.58 -0.21
N CYS A 87 7.59 -4.44 -1.22
CA CYS A 87 6.70 -5.58 -1.42
C CYS A 87 7.51 -6.85 -1.62
N GLN A 88 6.96 -7.98 -1.18
CA GLN A 88 7.42 -9.30 -1.61
C GLN A 88 6.31 -10.04 -2.33
N VAL A 89 6.72 -10.79 -3.35
CA VAL A 89 5.93 -11.89 -3.89
C VAL A 89 6.49 -13.19 -3.37
N SER A 90 5.62 -13.97 -2.74
CA SER A 90 5.95 -15.29 -2.20
C SER A 90 4.99 -16.35 -2.72
N VAL A 91 5.43 -17.60 -2.69
CA VAL A 91 4.62 -18.77 -3.06
C VAL A 91 4.59 -19.79 -1.93
N THR A 92 3.50 -20.54 -1.85
CA THR A 92 3.41 -21.76 -1.05
C THR A 92 2.63 -22.82 -1.79
N TYR A 93 3.03 -24.09 -1.67
CA TYR A 93 2.27 -25.23 -2.21
C TYR A 93 1.30 -25.84 -1.19
N GLU A 94 1.26 -25.30 0.03
CA GLU A 94 0.31 -25.74 1.05
C GLU A 94 -1.08 -25.14 0.78
N ASN A 95 -2.11 -25.98 0.91
CA ASN A 95 -3.52 -25.60 0.71
C ASN A 95 -4.39 -26.27 1.79
N PRO A 96 -5.09 -25.51 2.66
CA PRO A 96 -5.13 -24.04 2.71
C PRO A 96 -3.75 -23.43 3.05
N PRO A 97 -3.51 -22.16 2.69
CA PRO A 97 -2.25 -21.50 2.97
C PRO A 97 -1.95 -21.44 4.48
N PRO A 98 -0.71 -21.72 4.91
CA PRO A 98 -0.38 -21.91 6.32
C PRO A 98 -0.07 -20.59 7.03
N ALA A 99 -0.35 -20.56 8.34
CA ALA A 99 0.05 -19.47 9.23
C ALA A 99 1.54 -19.52 9.63
N ASP A 100 2.25 -20.59 9.28
CA ASP A 100 3.70 -20.67 9.43
C ASP A 100 4.38 -19.92 8.28
N GLN A 101 5.03 -18.79 8.59
CA GLN A 101 5.71 -17.96 7.61
C GLN A 101 6.84 -18.69 6.86
N SER A 102 7.45 -19.72 7.47
CA SER A 102 8.55 -20.47 6.84
C SER A 102 8.11 -21.31 5.65
N LYS A 103 6.79 -21.49 5.51
CA LYS A 103 6.15 -22.17 4.39
C LYS A 103 5.85 -21.25 3.21
N TRP A 104 6.18 -19.97 3.33
CA TRP A 104 6.06 -18.99 2.27
C TRP A 104 7.44 -18.65 1.75
N LYS A 105 7.66 -18.86 0.46
CA LYS A 105 8.97 -18.75 -0.17
C LYS A 105 9.01 -17.58 -1.13
N VAL A 106 9.93 -16.64 -0.90
CA VAL A 106 10.05 -15.41 -1.69
C VAL A 106 10.58 -15.75 -3.08
N ILE A 107 9.86 -15.31 -4.11
CA ILE A 107 10.29 -15.44 -5.51
C ILE A 107 10.67 -14.10 -6.13
N HIS A 108 10.23 -12.99 -5.54
CA HIS A 108 10.56 -11.65 -6.02
C HIS A 108 10.39 -10.60 -4.91
N SER A 109 11.30 -9.63 -4.84
CA SER A 109 11.23 -8.50 -3.91
C SER A 109 11.31 -7.17 -4.64
N MET A 110 10.39 -6.26 -4.35
CA MET A 110 10.39 -4.87 -4.82
C MET A 110 10.73 -3.96 -3.64
N ILE A 111 11.92 -3.37 -3.65
CA ILE A 111 12.44 -2.53 -2.56
C ILE A 111 12.27 -1.07 -2.95
N GLY A 112 11.21 -0.44 -2.45
CA GLY A 112 10.85 0.93 -2.78
C GLY A 112 9.99 1.04 -4.04
N GLY A 113 9.17 2.09 -4.10
CA GLY A 113 8.29 2.35 -5.25
C GLY A 113 7.13 1.36 -5.45
N CYS A 114 6.89 0.43 -4.51
CA CYS A 114 5.76 -0.49 -4.54
C CYS A 114 4.67 -0.10 -3.52
N PRO A 115 3.38 -0.08 -3.90
CA PRO A 115 2.82 -0.35 -5.24
C PRO A 115 2.88 0.88 -6.17
N ALA A 116 3.35 2.03 -5.70
CA ALA A 116 3.54 3.24 -6.48
C ALA A 116 4.76 4.02 -5.98
N SER A 117 5.37 4.82 -6.85
CA SER A 117 6.32 5.86 -6.46
C SER A 117 5.56 7.18 -6.31
N ALA A 118 5.45 7.69 -5.08
CA ALA A 118 4.74 8.93 -4.77
C ALA A 118 5.25 9.56 -3.47
N GLU A 119 4.97 10.84 -3.24
CA GLU A 119 5.26 11.51 -1.95
C GLU A 119 4.29 11.05 -0.84
N GLY A 120 3.08 10.62 -1.22
CA GLY A 120 2.04 10.19 -0.31
C GLY A 120 0.95 9.43 -1.05
N ASN A 121 -0.30 9.58 -0.62
CA ASN A 121 -1.45 9.01 -1.34
C ASN A 121 -1.70 9.74 -2.65
N ILE A 122 -2.08 9.00 -3.69
CA ILE A 122 -2.34 9.56 -5.02
C ILE A 122 -3.81 9.95 -5.16
N ALA A 123 -4.11 10.77 -6.18
CA ALA A 123 -5.47 11.18 -6.46
C ALA A 123 -6.33 9.97 -6.89
N THR A 124 -7.53 9.86 -6.32
CA THR A 124 -8.54 8.91 -6.80
C THR A 124 -9.06 9.36 -8.17
N SER A 125 -8.93 8.51 -9.18
CA SER A 125 -9.42 8.73 -10.55
C SER A 125 -10.74 8.01 -10.84
N GLY A 126 -11.16 7.08 -9.99
CA GLY A 126 -12.44 6.37 -10.14
C GLY A 126 -12.68 5.33 -9.05
N THR A 127 -13.50 4.33 -9.36
CA THR A 127 -13.72 3.16 -8.52
C THR A 127 -13.61 1.86 -9.33
N ASP A 128 -13.27 0.76 -8.67
CA ASP A 128 -13.36 -0.58 -9.28
C ASP A 128 -14.83 -1.07 -9.37
N ALA A 129 -15.01 -2.30 -9.85
CA ALA A 129 -16.33 -2.93 -10.00
C ALA A 129 -17.07 -3.15 -8.67
N ASP A 130 -16.35 -3.20 -7.55
CA ASP A 130 -16.88 -3.36 -6.20
C ASP A 130 -17.10 -1.99 -5.52
N GLY A 131 -16.89 -0.88 -6.24
CA GLY A 131 -17.07 0.49 -5.75
C GLY A 131 -15.92 1.00 -4.87
N ARG A 132 -14.77 0.33 -4.88
CA ARG A 132 -13.60 0.72 -4.09
C ARG A 132 -12.84 1.85 -4.78
N PRO A 133 -12.34 2.88 -4.07
CA PRO A 133 -11.58 3.96 -4.69
C PRO A 133 -10.35 3.45 -5.43
N ASN A 134 -10.13 3.96 -6.64
CA ASN A 134 -8.98 3.63 -7.47
C ASN A 134 -8.23 4.90 -7.89
N GLY A 135 -6.90 4.84 -7.85
CA GLY A 135 -6.03 5.90 -8.34
C GLY A 135 -5.67 5.74 -9.82
N GLU A 136 -4.98 6.75 -10.35
CA GLU A 136 -4.40 6.71 -11.69
C GLU A 136 -3.50 5.48 -11.85
N GLN A 137 -3.54 4.82 -13.02
CA GLN A 137 -2.76 3.61 -13.30
C GLN A 137 -1.60 3.95 -14.22
N CYS A 138 -0.40 3.47 -13.89
CA CYS A 138 0.76 3.62 -14.77
C CYS A 138 0.65 2.66 -15.97
N SER A 139 1.32 3.03 -17.06
CA SER A 139 1.56 2.14 -18.20
C SER A 139 2.71 1.18 -17.89
N GLY A 140 2.49 0.26 -16.95
CA GLY A 140 3.48 -0.69 -16.45
C GLY A 140 4.15 -0.24 -15.14
N GLU A 141 5.43 -0.55 -14.99
CA GLU A 141 6.22 -0.26 -13.78
C GLU A 141 6.83 1.16 -13.79
N SER A 142 6.82 1.81 -14.95
CA SER A 142 7.36 3.16 -15.13
C SER A 142 6.30 4.21 -14.81
N GLY A 143 6.66 5.19 -13.98
CA GLY A 143 5.82 6.34 -13.67
C GLY A 143 5.78 6.67 -12.18
N ASP A 144 5.45 7.93 -11.90
CA ASP A 144 5.27 8.47 -10.57
C ASP A 144 3.82 8.95 -10.39
N ASN A 145 3.34 8.93 -9.15
CA ASN A 145 1.98 9.34 -8.76
C ASN A 145 0.86 8.55 -9.46
N CYS A 146 1.13 7.30 -9.82
CA CYS A 146 0.17 6.33 -10.33
C CYS A 146 0.48 4.93 -9.77
N VAL A 147 -0.52 4.05 -9.73
CA VAL A 147 -0.39 2.65 -9.32
C VAL A 147 0.32 1.88 -10.42
N LYS A 148 1.42 1.20 -10.07
CA LYS A 148 2.23 0.43 -11.02
C LYS A 148 1.64 -0.97 -11.26
N GLN A 149 1.98 -1.53 -12.40
CA GLN A 149 1.74 -2.94 -12.73
C GLN A 149 3.06 -3.61 -12.98
N TYR A 150 3.31 -4.73 -12.31
CA TYR A 150 4.58 -5.44 -12.34
C TYR A 150 4.51 -6.73 -13.16
N SER A 151 5.61 -7.06 -13.82
CA SER A 151 5.78 -8.30 -14.59
C SER A 151 6.60 -9.31 -13.78
N ILE A 152 5.93 -10.13 -12.98
CA ILE A 152 6.58 -11.07 -12.07
C ILE A 152 6.87 -12.39 -12.78
N GLN A 153 8.15 -12.74 -12.92
CA GLN A 153 8.54 -14.05 -13.43
C GLN A 153 8.29 -15.14 -12.38
N ILE A 154 7.61 -16.21 -12.77
CA ILE A 154 7.55 -17.45 -11.98
C ILE A 154 8.84 -18.22 -12.27
N PRO A 155 9.74 -18.45 -11.29
CA PRO A 155 11.02 -19.11 -11.56
C PRO A 155 10.85 -20.46 -12.27
N LYS A 156 11.75 -20.76 -13.22
CA LYS A 156 11.66 -21.97 -14.04
C LYS A 156 11.82 -23.26 -13.23
N GLU A 157 12.54 -23.15 -12.13
CA GLU A 157 12.92 -24.23 -11.23
C GLU A 157 11.83 -24.56 -10.19
N LEU A 158 10.78 -23.74 -10.08
CA LEU A 158 9.63 -24.11 -9.26
C LEU A 158 8.95 -25.35 -9.81
N LYS A 159 8.42 -26.20 -8.92
CA LYS A 159 7.70 -27.39 -9.34
C LYS A 159 6.37 -27.05 -10.00
N SER A 160 5.93 -27.94 -10.88
CA SER A 160 4.56 -27.90 -11.39
C SER A 160 3.54 -28.20 -10.29
N GLY A 161 2.34 -27.64 -10.42
CA GLY A 161 1.19 -27.91 -9.57
C GLY A 161 0.51 -26.67 -9.00
N SER A 162 -0.57 -26.92 -8.27
CA SER A 162 -1.35 -25.88 -7.59
C SER A 162 -0.54 -25.22 -6.47
N ALA A 163 -0.45 -23.90 -6.50
CA ALA A 163 0.21 -23.10 -5.49
C ALA A 163 -0.62 -21.86 -5.14
N THR A 164 -0.28 -21.23 -4.02
CA THR A 164 -0.79 -19.92 -3.64
C THR A 164 0.28 -18.87 -3.87
N PHE A 165 -0.05 -17.87 -4.68
CA PHE A 165 0.71 -16.64 -4.85
C PHE A 165 0.30 -15.65 -3.75
N ALA A 166 1.25 -15.02 -3.08
CA ALA A 166 0.99 -13.94 -2.13
C ALA A 166 1.75 -12.68 -2.51
N TRP A 167 1.02 -11.57 -2.59
CA TRP A 167 1.59 -10.24 -2.52
C TRP A 167 1.55 -9.77 -1.07
N THR A 168 2.69 -9.29 -0.57
CA THR A 168 2.80 -8.58 0.71
C THR A 168 3.36 -7.20 0.50
N TRP A 169 2.89 -6.22 1.29
CA TRP A 169 3.35 -4.83 1.21
C TRP A 169 3.51 -4.21 2.59
N PHE A 170 4.64 -3.52 2.78
CA PHE A 170 4.99 -2.74 3.95
C PHE A 170 5.09 -1.28 3.54
N ASN A 171 4.14 -0.48 4.02
CA ASN A 171 3.96 0.90 3.62
C ASN A 171 5.10 1.82 4.13
N LYS A 172 5.56 2.72 3.26
CA LYS A 172 6.66 3.64 3.57
C LYS A 172 6.28 4.62 4.68
N ILE A 173 5.11 5.24 4.57
CA ILE A 173 4.62 6.32 5.44
C ILE A 173 3.29 5.92 6.08
N GLY A 174 3.01 6.39 7.30
CA GLY A 174 1.74 6.16 8.00
C GLY A 174 1.87 5.19 9.17
N ASN A 175 0.82 4.44 9.48
CA ASN A 175 0.88 3.38 10.49
C ASN A 175 1.85 2.28 10.05
N ARG A 176 2.42 1.52 10.98
CA ARG A 176 3.26 0.38 10.62
C ARG A 176 2.32 -0.78 10.31
N GLU A 177 2.11 -1.05 9.02
CA GLU A 177 1.11 -2.00 8.55
C GLU A 177 1.75 -3.07 7.66
N MET A 178 1.06 -4.21 7.54
CA MET A 178 1.36 -5.25 6.57
C MET A 178 0.07 -5.55 5.79
N TYR A 179 0.13 -5.39 4.48
CA TYR A 179 -0.93 -5.80 3.57
C TYR A 179 -0.57 -7.18 3.02
N MET A 180 -1.58 -8.04 2.83
CA MET A 180 -1.39 -9.35 2.20
C MET A 180 -2.64 -9.76 1.45
N ASN A 181 -2.50 -10.03 0.15
CA ASN A 181 -3.53 -10.69 -0.64
C ASN A 181 -2.95 -11.91 -1.33
N CYS A 182 -3.78 -12.95 -1.46
CA CYS A 182 -3.34 -14.23 -2.00
C CYS A 182 -4.25 -14.67 -3.15
N ALA A 183 -3.68 -15.35 -4.12
CA ALA A 183 -4.37 -15.86 -5.30
C ALA A 183 -4.00 -17.33 -5.56
N PRO A 184 -4.95 -18.16 -6.02
CA PRO A 184 -4.63 -19.47 -6.56
C PRO A 184 -3.89 -19.32 -7.89
N ILE A 185 -2.78 -20.03 -8.03
CA ILE A 185 -2.07 -20.18 -9.29
C ILE A 185 -1.88 -21.67 -9.59
N GLU A 186 -1.82 -22.00 -10.87
CA GLU A 186 -1.45 -23.34 -11.33
C GLU A 186 -0.15 -23.21 -12.13
N ILE A 187 0.93 -23.76 -11.59
CA ILE A 187 2.24 -23.70 -12.23
C ILE A 187 2.37 -24.89 -13.19
N THR A 188 2.58 -24.64 -14.48
CA THR A 188 2.81 -25.68 -15.49
C THR A 188 4.26 -25.69 -15.95
N ASP A 189 4.72 -26.78 -16.57
CA ASP A 189 6.06 -26.89 -17.16
C ASP A 189 7.24 -26.55 -16.21
N GLY A 190 7.02 -26.74 -14.91
CA GLY A 190 7.99 -26.59 -13.84
C GLY A 190 8.80 -27.86 -13.58
N ALA A 191 9.68 -27.80 -12.58
CA ALA A 191 10.46 -28.95 -12.14
C ALA A 191 9.60 -30.06 -11.50
N ASP A 192 10.21 -31.21 -11.26
CA ASP A 192 9.58 -32.36 -10.58
C ASP A 192 9.96 -32.46 -9.09
N SER A 193 10.79 -31.54 -8.57
CA SER A 193 11.24 -31.55 -7.17
C SER A 193 11.01 -30.22 -6.46
N ASP A 194 10.97 -30.29 -5.12
CA ASP A 194 10.82 -29.13 -4.23
C ASP A 194 12.17 -28.49 -3.85
N ASP A 195 13.29 -28.92 -4.43
CA ASP A 195 14.62 -28.51 -3.97
C ASP A 195 14.84 -27.00 -4.11
N TYR A 196 14.48 -26.45 -5.27
CA TYR A 196 14.56 -25.02 -5.50
C TYR A 196 13.64 -24.25 -4.54
N TYR A 197 12.37 -24.67 -4.42
CA TYR A 197 11.41 -24.08 -3.50
C TYR A 197 11.93 -24.05 -2.05
N ASN A 198 12.53 -25.15 -1.58
CA ASN A 198 13.08 -25.26 -0.23
C ASN A 198 14.35 -24.41 -0.03
N SER A 199 15.08 -24.09 -1.11
CA SER A 199 16.26 -23.22 -1.07
C SER A 199 15.92 -21.73 -0.99
N LEU A 200 14.69 -21.35 -1.36
CA LEU A 200 14.25 -19.96 -1.33
C LEU A 200 14.11 -19.43 0.10
N PRO A 201 14.35 -18.13 0.31
CA PRO A 201 14.19 -17.53 1.62
C PRO A 201 12.72 -17.46 2.03
N ASP A 202 12.53 -17.50 3.34
CA ASP A 202 11.22 -17.34 3.95
C ASP A 202 10.69 -15.91 3.77
N MET A 203 9.38 -15.78 3.61
CA MET A 203 8.69 -14.50 3.50
C MET A 203 8.88 -13.65 4.77
N PHE A 204 9.14 -12.36 4.58
CA PHE A 204 9.20 -11.40 5.66
C PHE A 204 7.79 -11.12 6.21
N VAL A 205 7.64 -11.15 7.54
CA VAL A 205 6.38 -10.88 8.24
C VAL A 205 6.65 -9.93 9.39
N ALA A 206 5.96 -8.80 9.39
CA ALA A 206 6.04 -7.76 10.42
C ALA A 206 4.67 -7.07 10.57
N ASN A 207 4.56 -6.14 11.52
CA ASN A 207 3.42 -5.22 11.66
C ASN A 207 2.06 -5.92 11.87
N ILE A 208 2.07 -7.14 12.40
CA ILE A 208 0.88 -7.88 12.84
C ILE A 208 1.07 -8.31 14.31
N PRO A 209 0.01 -8.63 15.05
CA PRO A 209 0.12 -9.01 16.46
C PRO A 209 1.14 -10.12 16.72
N GLY A 210 2.05 -9.88 17.67
CA GLY A 210 3.09 -10.83 18.05
C GLY A 210 4.31 -10.90 17.12
N LYS A 211 4.40 -10.04 16.10
CA LYS A 211 5.57 -9.92 15.21
C LYS A 211 6.33 -8.62 15.47
N CYS A 212 7.50 -8.51 14.87
CA CYS A 212 8.30 -7.29 14.92
C CYS A 212 7.58 -6.11 14.22
N THR A 213 8.08 -4.90 14.43
CA THR A 213 7.51 -3.66 13.91
C THR A 213 8.54 -2.93 13.07
N THR A 214 8.20 -2.59 11.83
CA THR A 214 9.09 -1.82 10.95
C THR A 214 9.17 -0.36 11.39
N GLY A 215 10.24 0.32 10.99
CA GLY A 215 10.39 1.78 11.11
C GLY A 215 9.70 2.51 9.96
N ASN A 216 9.80 3.84 9.94
CA ASN A 216 9.40 4.66 8.80
C ASN A 216 10.39 4.51 7.64
N GLY A 217 9.90 4.59 6.40
CA GLY A 217 10.73 4.54 5.21
C GLY A 217 10.60 3.23 4.43
N VAL A 218 11.50 3.04 3.46
CA VAL A 218 11.53 1.89 2.57
C VAL A 218 12.29 0.76 3.27
N VAL A 219 11.58 -0.34 3.53
CA VAL A 219 12.15 -1.51 4.21
C VAL A 219 13.03 -2.29 3.23
N GLU A 220 14.29 -2.45 3.56
CA GLU A 220 15.15 -3.44 2.90
C GLU A 220 14.93 -4.80 3.59
N PHE A 221 14.52 -5.81 2.82
CA PHE A 221 14.25 -7.13 3.40
C PHE A 221 15.59 -7.81 3.77
N PRO A 222 15.71 -8.41 4.96
CA PRO A 222 16.91 -9.14 5.36
C PRO A 222 17.28 -10.29 4.40
N ASN A 223 16.25 -10.94 3.85
CA ASN A 223 16.39 -12.03 2.90
C ASN A 223 15.51 -11.74 1.68
N PRO A 224 15.97 -10.90 0.73
CA PRO A 224 15.16 -10.45 -0.40
C PRO A 224 15.04 -11.51 -1.52
N GLY A 225 15.83 -12.58 -1.47
CA GLY A 225 15.95 -13.56 -2.55
C GLY A 225 16.88 -13.08 -3.67
N THR A 226 16.85 -13.78 -4.80
CA THR A 226 17.75 -13.50 -5.94
C THR A 226 17.12 -12.61 -7.01
N SER A 227 15.79 -12.47 -7.01
CA SER A 227 15.04 -11.60 -7.93
C SER A 227 14.62 -10.35 -7.17
N VAL A 228 15.32 -9.23 -7.41
CA VAL A 228 15.14 -7.99 -6.65
C VAL A 228 15.10 -6.80 -7.59
N GLU A 229 14.09 -5.95 -7.42
CA GLU A 229 13.96 -4.63 -8.03
C GLU A 229 14.11 -3.56 -6.96
N THR A 230 14.81 -2.47 -7.28
CA THR A 230 15.00 -1.34 -6.35
C THR A 230 14.48 -0.05 -6.98
N GLY A 231 13.52 0.58 -6.32
CA GLY A 231 12.85 1.79 -6.82
C GLY A 231 13.21 3.07 -6.06
N ASP A 232 13.19 3.02 -4.72
CA ASP A 232 13.43 4.17 -3.85
C ASP A 232 14.66 3.92 -2.95
N SER A 233 15.20 4.98 -2.37
CA SER A 233 16.26 4.86 -1.36
C SER A 233 15.78 4.16 -0.09
N VAL A 234 16.59 3.22 0.38
CA VAL A 234 16.38 2.49 1.65
C VAL A 234 16.89 3.32 2.82
N ASP A 235 16.24 3.16 3.96
CA ASP A 235 16.73 3.67 5.25
C ASP A 235 16.95 2.47 6.16
N SER A 236 18.18 2.32 6.67
CA SER A 236 18.50 1.27 7.65
C SER A 236 17.60 1.32 8.91
N ALA A 237 17.05 2.48 9.27
CA ALA A 237 16.10 2.60 10.37
C ALA A 237 14.71 2.03 10.02
N ALA A 238 14.39 1.84 8.74
CA ALA A 238 13.10 1.31 8.29
C ALA A 238 12.89 -0.16 8.70
N ILE A 239 13.95 -0.91 8.99
CA ILE A 239 13.81 -2.28 9.51
C ILE A 239 13.21 -2.30 10.92
N GLY A 240 13.30 -1.20 11.68
CA GLY A 240 12.68 -1.03 12.98
C GLY A 240 13.18 -2.05 14.01
N THR A 241 12.25 -2.77 14.64
CA THR A 241 12.54 -3.82 15.63
C THR A 241 12.69 -5.21 15.01
N CYS A 242 12.60 -5.32 13.68
CA CYS A 242 12.82 -6.58 12.99
C CYS A 242 14.30 -6.92 12.93
N ASP A 243 14.59 -8.23 12.88
CA ASP A 243 15.95 -8.69 12.65
C ASP A 243 16.43 -8.16 11.30
N SER A 244 17.58 -7.48 11.30
CA SER A 244 18.19 -6.93 10.08
C SER A 244 18.88 -7.98 9.23
N GLY A 245 18.97 -9.24 9.70
CA GLY A 245 19.77 -10.28 9.06
C GLY A 245 21.28 -10.05 9.21
N LEU A 246 21.69 -8.96 9.89
CA LEU A 246 23.08 -8.65 10.21
C LEU A 246 23.59 -9.43 11.44
N ASN A 247 22.85 -10.43 11.89
CA ASN A 247 23.25 -11.37 12.93
C ASN A 247 24.34 -12.34 12.42
N GLY A 248 25.48 -11.75 12.07
CA GLY A 248 26.79 -12.34 11.86
C GLY A 248 27.93 -11.46 12.40
N ALA A 249 27.64 -10.33 13.08
CA ALA A 249 28.66 -9.51 13.72
C ALA A 249 28.11 -8.62 14.85
N SER A 250 27.64 -9.21 15.97
CA SER A 250 27.67 -8.56 17.29
C SER A 250 27.15 -9.49 18.38
N GLY A 251 28.03 -10.42 18.78
CA GLY A 251 27.87 -11.19 20.00
C GLY A 251 29.24 -11.49 20.60
N ALA A 252 29.76 -10.58 21.43
CA ALA A 252 30.68 -10.92 22.52
C ALA A 252 30.88 -9.71 23.42
N GLY A 253 30.61 -9.92 24.71
CA GLY A 253 30.94 -9.01 25.78
C GLY A 253 32.44 -8.81 25.97
N SER A 254 32.75 -7.81 26.79
CA SER A 254 34.08 -7.41 27.18
C SER A 254 34.92 -8.56 27.75
N SER A 255 36.11 -8.77 27.18
CA SER A 255 37.31 -9.09 27.93
C SER A 255 38.56 -8.81 27.08
N SER A 256 39.47 -8.04 27.67
CA SER A 256 40.76 -7.63 27.14
C SER A 256 41.70 -8.82 26.90
N GLY A 257 42.49 -8.76 25.83
CA GLY A 257 43.57 -9.70 25.56
C GLY A 257 44.24 -9.40 24.22
N ASP A 258 45.38 -8.73 24.30
CA ASP A 258 46.22 -8.25 23.21
C ASP A 258 46.91 -9.40 22.44
N SER A 259 47.16 -9.17 21.14
CA SER A 259 48.31 -9.60 20.33
C SER A 259 47.96 -10.14 18.93
N SER A 260 48.73 -9.57 18.01
CA SER A 260 48.69 -9.58 16.55
C SER A 260 49.15 -10.87 15.87
N SER A 261 48.64 -11.13 14.67
CA SER A 261 49.42 -11.31 13.42
C SER A 261 48.50 -11.69 12.25
N GLY A 262 48.85 -11.19 11.06
CA GLY A 262 47.98 -11.09 9.89
C GLY A 262 47.89 -12.33 9.01
N GLY A 263 47.04 -12.19 7.99
CA GLY A 263 46.87 -13.15 6.90
C GLY A 263 45.74 -12.73 5.99
N SER A 264 46.03 -11.84 5.03
CA SER A 264 45.15 -11.48 3.92
C SER A 264 44.85 -12.71 3.05
N SER A 265 43.57 -12.94 2.72
CA SER A 265 43.18 -13.66 1.51
C SER A 265 41.76 -13.26 1.13
N ALA A 266 41.68 -12.40 0.11
CA ALA A 266 40.46 -12.12 -0.63
C ALA A 266 40.14 -13.32 -1.53
N ALA A 267 38.94 -13.89 -1.41
CA ALA A 267 38.41 -14.85 -2.37
C ALA A 267 37.45 -14.11 -3.30
N ALA A 268 37.80 -14.11 -4.58
CA ALA A 268 37.11 -13.44 -5.66
C ALA A 268 35.91 -14.26 -6.17
N SER A 269 34.87 -13.54 -6.61
CA SER A 269 33.74 -14.05 -7.39
C SER A 269 34.17 -14.70 -8.71
N PRO A 270 33.52 -15.78 -9.17
CA PRO A 270 33.57 -16.18 -10.57
C PRO A 270 32.51 -15.43 -11.38
N ALA A 271 32.99 -14.73 -12.42
CA ALA A 271 32.17 -14.12 -13.46
C ALA A 271 31.70 -15.16 -14.48
N ALA A 272 30.56 -14.85 -15.10
CA ALA A 272 29.84 -15.63 -16.10
C ALA A 272 30.65 -15.89 -17.38
N SER A 273 30.45 -17.08 -17.97
CA SER A 273 30.94 -17.45 -19.29
C SER A 273 29.77 -17.68 -20.25
N THR A 274 29.68 -16.83 -21.27
CA THR A 274 28.88 -16.98 -22.49
C THR A 274 29.41 -18.11 -23.38
N PRO A 275 28.54 -18.84 -24.11
CA PRO A 275 28.92 -19.46 -25.36
C PRO A 275 28.33 -18.76 -26.58
N ALA A 276 29.16 -18.70 -27.62
CA ALA A 276 28.93 -18.05 -28.90
C ALA A 276 28.05 -18.87 -29.86
N ALA A 277 27.52 -18.14 -30.84
CA ALA A 277 26.77 -18.63 -31.99
C ALA A 277 27.54 -19.66 -32.84
N GLY A 278 26.83 -20.70 -33.26
CA GLY A 278 27.26 -21.64 -34.30
C GLY A 278 26.09 -21.92 -35.24
N ALA A 279 26.18 -21.40 -36.45
CA ALA A 279 25.24 -21.64 -37.53
C ALA A 279 25.59 -22.95 -38.27
N SER A 280 24.57 -23.76 -38.55
CA SER A 280 24.57 -24.70 -39.68
C SER A 280 23.16 -25.20 -39.97
N THR A 281 22.65 -24.85 -41.15
CA THR A 281 21.55 -25.52 -41.87
C THR A 281 22.08 -26.82 -42.51
N PRO A 282 21.25 -27.84 -42.82
CA PRO A 282 20.51 -27.85 -44.10
C PRO A 282 19.13 -28.55 -44.16
N ALA A 283 18.36 -28.11 -45.17
CA ALA A 283 17.49 -28.82 -46.12
C ALA A 283 16.22 -29.60 -45.69
N VAL A 284 15.08 -28.96 -45.99
CA VAL A 284 13.90 -29.39 -46.78
C VAL A 284 13.69 -30.88 -47.11
N SER A 285 12.51 -31.38 -46.76
CA SER A 285 11.73 -32.30 -47.60
C SER A 285 10.23 -32.25 -47.25
N THR A 286 9.40 -31.82 -48.20
CA THR A 286 7.93 -31.99 -48.22
C THR A 286 7.58 -33.39 -48.76
N PRO A 287 6.41 -33.95 -48.38
CA PRO A 287 5.30 -33.95 -49.35
C PRO A 287 3.88 -33.75 -48.76
N ALA A 288 3.10 -33.01 -49.55
CA ALA A 288 1.68 -33.15 -49.94
C ALA A 288 0.58 -33.66 -48.97
N ALA A 289 -0.34 -32.74 -48.67
CA ALA A 289 -1.80 -32.75 -48.95
C ALA A 289 -2.69 -33.96 -48.58
N GLY A 290 -3.75 -33.66 -47.80
CA GLY A 290 -5.11 -34.18 -48.04
C GLY A 290 -5.82 -34.74 -46.80
N GLY A 291 -6.97 -34.15 -46.43
CA GLY A 291 -7.95 -34.81 -45.54
C GLY A 291 -8.79 -33.87 -44.69
N VAL A 292 -9.95 -33.47 -45.22
CA VAL A 292 -11.02 -32.70 -44.56
C VAL A 292 -11.95 -33.69 -43.86
N PHE A 293 -12.21 -33.59 -42.54
CA PHE A 293 -13.41 -34.17 -41.91
C PHE A 293 -13.82 -33.45 -40.59
N ALA A 294 -14.93 -32.73 -40.68
CA ALA A 294 -16.01 -32.56 -39.69
C ALA A 294 -17.31 -32.49 -40.52
N PRO A 295 -18.53 -32.83 -40.04
CA PRO A 295 -19.00 -32.80 -38.65
C PRO A 295 -19.81 -34.04 -38.21
N GLY A 296 -20.15 -34.12 -36.92
CA GLY A 296 -21.10 -35.11 -36.40
C GLY A 296 -21.84 -34.57 -35.19
N ALA A 297 -23.07 -34.11 -35.41
CA ALA A 297 -24.04 -33.78 -34.37
C ALA A 297 -24.96 -34.98 -34.12
N ALA A 298 -25.32 -35.25 -32.86
CA ALA A 298 -26.59 -35.86 -32.50
C ALA A 298 -26.98 -35.50 -31.06
N SER A 299 -28.24 -35.11 -30.94
CA SER A 299 -28.95 -34.55 -29.79
C SER A 299 -29.38 -35.58 -28.73
N GLY A 300 -29.78 -35.10 -27.54
CA GLY A 300 -31.02 -35.58 -26.91
C GLY A 300 -31.01 -35.96 -25.43
N SER A 301 -31.27 -34.97 -24.57
CA SER A 301 -32.11 -34.96 -23.36
C SER A 301 -32.06 -36.09 -22.31
N SER A 302 -31.78 -35.71 -21.06
CA SER A 302 -32.81 -35.54 -20.00
C SER A 302 -32.19 -35.02 -18.70
N TYR A 303 -32.71 -33.90 -18.21
CA TYR A 303 -32.31 -33.27 -16.95
C TYR A 303 -33.33 -33.68 -15.88
N THR A 304 -32.88 -34.20 -14.75
CA THR A 304 -33.72 -34.37 -13.56
C THR A 304 -33.53 -33.16 -12.67
N ALA A 305 -34.55 -32.30 -12.63
CA ALA A 305 -34.66 -31.22 -11.67
C ALA A 305 -34.88 -31.81 -10.27
N THR A 306 -34.02 -31.47 -9.31
CA THR A 306 -34.30 -31.68 -7.88
C THR A 306 -34.39 -30.32 -7.18
N SER A 307 -35.46 -30.22 -6.41
CA SER A 307 -36.07 -29.07 -5.76
C SER A 307 -35.15 -28.21 -4.90
N MET A 308 -35.39 -26.89 -4.96
CA MET A 308 -34.97 -25.91 -3.98
C MET A 308 -35.64 -26.17 -2.62
N ALA A 309 -34.86 -26.27 -1.55
CA ALA A 309 -35.35 -26.25 -0.17
C ALA A 309 -35.34 -24.80 0.34
N THR A 310 -36.53 -24.26 0.58
CA THR A 310 -36.75 -22.96 1.20
C THR A 310 -36.41 -23.06 2.69
N VAL A 311 -35.33 -22.42 3.14
CA VAL A 311 -35.07 -22.24 4.57
C VAL A 311 -35.75 -20.95 5.03
N VAL A 312 -36.82 -21.11 5.82
CA VAL A 312 -37.47 -20.02 6.54
C VAL A 312 -36.61 -19.71 7.76
N VAL A 313 -35.92 -18.56 7.77
CA VAL A 313 -35.28 -18.04 8.98
C VAL A 313 -36.28 -17.13 9.68
N THR A 314 -36.75 -17.57 10.84
CA THR A 314 -37.54 -16.79 11.79
C THR A 314 -36.68 -15.67 12.38
N GLN A 315 -37.08 -14.42 12.12
CA GLN A 315 -36.63 -13.24 12.87
C GLN A 315 -37.04 -13.39 14.34
N SER A 316 -36.09 -13.14 15.25
CA SER A 316 -36.36 -12.89 16.66
C SER A 316 -35.73 -11.57 17.05
N ASP A 317 -36.47 -10.89 17.91
CA ASP A 317 -36.48 -9.45 18.15
C ASP A 317 -35.33 -8.95 19.04
N SER A 318 -35.09 -7.64 18.90
CA SER A 318 -34.48 -6.66 19.80
C SER A 318 -33.83 -7.11 21.14
N GLY A 319 -32.53 -6.79 21.26
CA GLY A 319 -31.77 -6.77 22.51
C GLY A 319 -30.94 -5.48 22.62
N ALA A 320 -31.00 -4.86 23.81
CA ALA A 320 -30.65 -3.48 24.10
C ALA A 320 -29.18 -3.06 23.90
N VAL A 321 -29.02 -1.80 23.45
CA VAL A 321 -27.77 -1.03 23.42
C VAL A 321 -27.26 -0.80 24.84
N SER A 322 -26.01 -1.17 25.10
CA SER A 322 -25.25 -0.71 26.27
C SER A 322 -23.94 -0.07 25.80
N THR A 323 -23.77 1.19 26.18
CA THR A 323 -22.58 2.03 25.93
C THR A 323 -21.40 1.60 26.81
N PRO A 324 -20.21 1.37 26.25
CA PRO A 324 -18.96 1.33 27.02
C PRO A 324 -18.39 2.74 27.23
N ALA A 325 -17.80 2.92 28.41
CA ALA A 325 -17.28 4.17 28.97
C ALA A 325 -16.00 4.68 28.27
N ALA A 326 -15.77 5.99 28.41
CA ALA A 326 -14.61 6.71 27.91
C ALA A 326 -13.27 6.14 28.41
N ALA A 327 -12.36 5.83 27.48
CA ALA A 327 -11.00 5.42 27.77
C ALA A 327 -10.10 6.65 28.02
N ALA A 328 -9.22 6.51 29.02
CA ALA A 328 -8.33 7.54 29.53
C ALA A 328 -7.19 7.92 28.55
N THR A 329 -6.79 9.19 28.62
CA THR A 329 -5.64 9.80 27.93
C THR A 329 -4.30 9.12 28.27
N PRO A 330 -3.48 8.72 27.28
CA PRO A 330 -2.10 8.29 27.51
C PRO A 330 -1.17 9.45 27.90
N ALA A 331 -0.27 9.20 28.85
CA ALA A 331 0.73 10.15 29.34
C ALA A 331 1.86 10.40 28.34
N THR A 332 2.35 11.64 28.30
CA THR A 332 3.43 12.14 27.46
C THR A 332 4.81 11.68 27.98
N PRO A 333 5.70 11.12 27.14
CA PRO A 333 7.11 10.91 27.52
C PRO A 333 7.89 12.23 27.49
N ALA A 334 8.82 12.39 28.43
CA ALA A 334 9.66 13.56 28.60
C ALA A 334 10.62 13.79 27.41
N GLY A 335 10.60 14.99 26.84
CA GLY A 335 11.53 15.41 25.79
C GLY A 335 12.92 15.73 26.34
N SER A 336 13.95 15.14 25.74
CA SER A 336 15.35 15.49 26.00
C SER A 336 15.72 16.73 25.21
N SER A 337 16.12 17.79 25.91
CA SER A 337 16.58 19.06 25.35
C SER A 337 17.96 18.92 24.72
N GLY A 338 18.03 18.89 23.38
CA GLY A 338 19.26 19.08 22.61
C GLY A 338 19.46 20.56 22.26
N ALA A 339 20.67 21.08 22.49
CA ALA A 339 21.02 22.48 22.31
C ALA A 339 20.91 22.94 20.84
N ALA A 340 20.46 24.19 20.66
CA ALA A 340 20.25 24.83 19.37
C ALA A 340 21.55 25.00 18.58
N SER A 341 21.61 24.44 17.37
CA SER A 341 22.60 24.76 16.36
C SER A 341 22.08 25.89 15.46
N THR A 342 22.95 26.86 15.18
CA THR A 342 22.71 28.07 14.37
C THR A 342 22.06 27.73 13.02
N PRO A 343 20.97 28.42 12.59
CA PRO A 343 20.27 28.09 11.35
C PRO A 343 21.11 28.36 10.10
N ALA A 344 21.04 27.45 9.13
CA ALA A 344 21.48 27.71 7.76
C ALA A 344 20.62 28.84 7.14
N SER A 345 21.23 29.68 6.31
CA SER A 345 20.54 30.80 5.66
C SER A 345 19.34 30.31 4.83
N GLY A 346 18.13 30.79 5.15
CA GLY A 346 16.90 30.47 4.42
C GLY A 346 15.81 29.75 5.23
N CYS A 347 16.01 29.51 6.52
CA CYS A 347 14.98 28.94 7.40
C CYS A 347 14.85 29.67 8.73
N GLU A 348 13.68 29.52 9.36
CA GLU A 348 13.39 30.06 10.69
C GLU A 348 13.92 29.10 11.75
N ALA A 349 14.59 29.65 12.77
CA ALA A 349 15.11 28.86 13.88
C ALA A 349 13.97 28.23 14.68
N CYS A 350 14.14 26.98 15.11
CA CYS A 350 13.17 26.29 15.94
C CYS A 350 13.85 25.33 16.91
N SER A 351 13.15 24.88 17.95
CA SER A 351 13.78 24.10 19.04
C SER A 351 13.20 22.69 19.18
N GLU A 352 12.02 22.43 18.64
CA GLU A 352 11.31 21.15 18.80
C GLU A 352 10.93 20.58 17.44
N ASN A 353 11.52 19.46 17.08
CA ASN A 353 11.23 18.76 15.83
C ASN A 353 9.74 18.38 15.74
N GLY A 354 9.15 18.59 14.56
CA GLY A 354 7.74 18.32 14.29
C GLY A 354 6.77 19.42 14.72
N LYS A 355 7.21 20.50 15.37
CA LYS A 355 6.33 21.65 15.67
C LYS A 355 6.13 22.54 14.45
N VAL A 356 4.91 23.07 14.33
CA VAL A 356 4.59 24.13 13.36
C VAL A 356 5.21 25.45 13.84
N VAL A 357 6.01 26.06 13.00
CA VAL A 357 6.62 27.37 13.18
C VAL A 357 5.90 28.35 12.27
N CYS A 358 5.32 29.42 12.83
CA CYS A 358 4.67 30.44 12.01
C CYS A 358 5.72 31.41 11.47
N ILE A 359 5.87 31.45 10.14
CA ILE A 359 6.86 32.28 9.46
C ILE A 359 6.09 33.42 8.79
N GLY A 360 5.95 34.53 9.52
CA GLY A 360 5.04 35.61 9.15
C GLY A 360 3.55 35.21 9.29
N THR A 361 2.66 35.92 8.57
CA THR A 361 1.21 35.73 8.67
C THR A 361 0.60 34.84 7.58
N SER A 362 1.37 34.55 6.54
CA SER A 362 0.91 33.84 5.34
C SER A 362 1.68 32.54 5.07
N SER A 363 2.64 32.19 5.93
CA SER A 363 3.46 31.00 5.76
C SER A 363 3.67 30.29 7.10
N PHE A 364 3.96 29.00 7.03
CA PHE A 364 4.33 28.15 8.15
C PHE A 364 5.49 27.23 7.73
N GLY A 365 6.21 26.67 8.67
CA GLY A 365 7.17 25.60 8.43
C GLY A 365 7.05 24.52 9.49
N LEU A 366 7.46 23.30 9.17
CA LEU A 366 7.64 22.25 10.18
C LEU A 366 9.09 22.27 10.65
N CYS A 367 9.29 22.33 11.96
CA CYS A 367 10.62 22.30 12.53
C CYS A 367 11.28 20.95 12.28
N ASN A 368 12.46 20.96 11.67
CA ASN A 368 13.29 19.78 11.51
C ASN A 368 14.76 20.14 11.76
N ASN A 369 15.35 19.53 12.78
CA ASN A 369 16.72 19.72 13.25
C ASN A 369 17.11 21.19 13.42
N GLY A 370 16.23 21.96 14.06
CA GLY A 370 16.47 23.37 14.36
C GLY A 370 16.13 24.37 13.25
N CYS A 371 15.59 23.87 12.13
CA CYS A 371 15.32 24.65 10.93
C CYS A 371 13.87 24.41 10.44
N ALA A 372 13.09 25.49 10.24
CA ALA A 372 11.76 25.44 9.66
C ALA A 372 11.72 26.22 8.34
N VAL A 373 11.46 25.52 7.23
CA VAL A 373 11.39 26.11 5.89
C VAL A 373 9.98 26.66 5.63
N ALA A 374 9.89 27.88 5.09
CA ALA A 374 8.62 28.55 4.84
C ALA A 374 7.82 27.89 3.70
N GLN A 375 6.59 27.49 4.01
CA GLN A 375 5.56 26.99 3.11
C GLN A 375 4.34 27.90 3.15
N ALA A 376 3.71 28.15 2.01
CA ALA A 376 2.54 29.02 1.94
C ALA A 376 1.34 28.40 2.68
N LEU A 377 0.60 29.22 3.40
CA LEU A 377 -0.67 28.83 4.01
C LEU A 377 -1.77 28.74 2.95
N ALA A 378 -2.67 27.76 3.12
CA ALA A 378 -3.85 27.63 2.28
C ALA A 378 -4.74 28.89 2.37
N ALA A 379 -5.44 29.20 1.27
CA ALA A 379 -6.35 30.34 1.23
C ALA A 379 -7.39 30.27 2.36
N GLY A 380 -7.59 31.39 3.06
CA GLY A 380 -8.51 31.46 4.20
C GLY A 380 -7.96 30.94 5.53
N THR A 381 -6.67 30.61 5.61
CA THR A 381 -6.00 30.27 6.88
C THR A 381 -5.01 31.36 7.32
N THR A 382 -4.61 31.30 8.59
CA THR A 382 -3.59 32.14 9.22
C THR A 382 -2.80 31.29 10.23
N CYS A 383 -1.49 31.49 10.30
CA CYS A 383 -0.65 30.87 11.32
C CYS A 383 -0.44 31.88 12.44
N SER A 384 -0.71 31.48 13.68
CA SER A 384 -0.39 32.26 14.87
C SER A 384 -0.09 31.32 16.03
N ASN A 385 0.94 31.63 16.82
CA ASN A 385 1.36 30.85 17.99
C ASN A 385 1.54 29.35 17.71
N GLY A 386 2.23 29.01 16.61
CA GLY A 386 2.47 27.62 16.21
C GLY A 386 1.22 26.83 15.83
N THR A 387 0.11 27.52 15.53
CA THR A 387 -1.16 26.90 15.16
C THR A 387 -1.70 27.51 13.87
N ILE A 388 -2.12 26.66 12.93
CA ILE A 388 -2.79 27.08 11.71
C ILE A 388 -4.30 27.08 11.97
N SER A 389 -4.92 28.23 11.83
CA SER A 389 -6.36 28.44 12.09
C SER A 389 -7.04 29.11 10.89
N LYS A 390 -8.37 29.00 10.81
CA LYS A 390 -9.15 29.73 9.79
C LYS A 390 -9.09 31.23 10.10
N ARG A 391 -8.87 32.03 9.06
CA ARG A 391 -8.83 33.50 9.18
C ARG A 391 -10.20 34.01 9.58
N ASP A 392 -10.27 34.70 10.72
CA ASP A 392 -11.51 35.25 11.26
C ASP A 392 -12.03 36.39 10.35
N ILE A 393 -12.92 36.05 9.42
CA ILE A 393 -13.56 36.98 8.47
C ILE A 393 -14.63 37.87 9.11
N SER A 394 -14.89 37.68 10.41
CA SER A 394 -15.91 38.37 11.20
C SER A 394 -15.69 39.89 11.34
N LYS A 395 -14.46 40.39 11.19
CA LYS A 395 -14.17 41.84 11.25
C LYS A 395 -14.24 42.56 9.90
N VAL A 396 -14.07 41.87 8.78
CA VAL A 396 -14.02 42.51 7.44
C VAL A 396 -15.43 42.87 6.95
N MET A 397 -16.43 42.06 7.28
CA MET A 397 -17.83 42.28 6.84
C MET A 397 -18.57 43.41 7.59
N LYS A 398 -18.14 43.78 8.82
CA LYS A 398 -18.74 44.92 9.55
C LYS A 398 -18.37 46.27 8.92
N GLY A 399 -17.19 46.39 8.34
CA GLY A 399 -16.75 47.63 7.67
C GLY A 399 -17.42 47.86 6.31
N SER A 400 -17.67 46.79 5.55
CA SER A 400 -18.30 46.87 4.22
C SER A 400 -19.80 47.19 4.30
N HIS A 401 -20.53 46.61 5.26
CA HIS A 401 -21.95 46.92 5.48
C HIS A 401 -22.16 48.35 5.98
N ALA A 402 -21.31 48.87 6.88
CA ALA A 402 -21.42 50.25 7.36
C ALA A 402 -21.16 51.29 6.25
N LYS A 403 -20.17 51.04 5.37
CA LYS A 403 -19.91 51.90 4.19
C LYS A 403 -21.00 51.80 3.13
N ALA A 404 -21.60 50.63 2.94
CA ALA A 404 -22.71 50.43 2.01
C ALA A 404 -23.98 51.15 2.48
N HIS A 405 -24.29 51.10 3.79
CA HIS A 405 -25.44 51.80 4.38
C HIS A 405 -25.26 53.33 4.31
N ALA A 406 -24.06 53.85 4.61
CA ALA A 406 -23.78 55.29 4.51
C ALA A 406 -23.89 55.83 3.07
N ARG A 407 -23.48 55.04 2.06
CA ARG A 407 -23.61 55.40 0.64
C ARG A 407 -25.07 55.34 0.14
N ALA A 408 -25.88 54.41 0.68
CA ALA A 408 -27.29 54.31 0.35
C ALA A 408 -28.10 55.50 0.91
N ILE A 409 -27.80 55.93 2.14
CA ILE A 409 -28.46 57.09 2.77
C ILE A 409 -28.10 58.41 2.06
N ALA A 410 -26.84 58.58 1.64
CA ALA A 410 -26.41 59.77 0.89
C ALA A 410 -27.05 59.87 -0.52
N ARG A 411 -27.33 58.72 -1.17
CA ARG A 411 -28.05 58.70 -2.47
C ARG A 411 -29.54 58.98 -2.33
N ALA A 412 -30.17 58.57 -1.23
CA ALA A 412 -31.58 58.87 -0.95
C ALA A 412 -31.81 60.36 -0.63
N ALA A 413 -30.88 61.01 0.07
CA ALA A 413 -30.98 62.44 0.41
C ALA A 413 -30.77 63.37 -0.81
N GLY A 414 -30.00 62.95 -1.82
CA GLY A 414 -29.74 63.73 -3.04
C GLY A 414 -30.89 63.73 -4.06
N SER A 415 -31.87 62.83 -3.93
CA SER A 415 -32.97 62.69 -4.90
C SER A 415 -34.19 63.56 -4.60
N VAL A 416 -34.21 64.27 -3.47
CA VAL A 416 -35.36 65.10 -3.03
C VAL A 416 -35.19 66.59 -3.40
N HIS A 417 -34.03 66.99 -3.91
CA HIS A 417 -33.71 68.42 -4.19
C HIS A 417 -33.65 68.80 -5.68
N ARG A 418 -34.17 67.96 -6.59
CA ARG A 418 -34.14 68.23 -8.04
C ARG A 418 -35.49 68.20 -8.76
N SER A 419 -36.58 68.30 -8.00
CA SER A 419 -37.93 68.45 -8.54
C SER A 419 -38.68 69.54 -7.79
N SER A 420 -38.36 70.79 -8.09
CA SER A 420 -39.22 71.98 -7.90
C SER A 420 -38.74 73.05 -8.86
#